data_AF-A0A2M6T0X1-F1
#
_entry.id   AF-A0A2M6T0X1-F1
#
_cell.length_a   1.000
_cell.length_b   1.000
_cell.length_c   1.000
_cell.angle_alpha   90.00
_cell.angle_beta   90.00
_cell.angle_gamma   90.00
#
_symmetry.space_group_name_H-M   'P 1'
#
loop_
_entity.id
_entity.type
_entity.pdbx_description
1 polymer ?
#
loop_
_entity_poly.entity_id
_entity_poly.type
_entity_poly.pdbx_seq_one_letter_code
_entity_poly.pdbx_strand_id
1 'polypeptide(L)'
;MLDIKFIRENPDKVKQGAKNKGVDIDIAKVLKLDKQKRELMVRAEQIKSEQNKLSKGEITDDIKIKAKDLKDQFQKSEAELKEIEENLN
;
A
#
# COMPACT_ATOMS: atom_id res chain seq x y z
N MET A 1 -5.47 18.19 8.07
CA MET A 1 -5.07 17.13 7.13
C MET A 1 -6.08 17.13 5.99
N LEU A 2 -5.65 17.33 4.74
CA LEU A 2 -6.55 17.16 3.58
C LEU A 2 -6.80 15.66 3.42
N ASP A 3 -8.05 15.26 3.34
CA ASP A 3 -8.43 13.85 3.21
C ASP A 3 -7.90 13.33 1.86
N ILE A 4 -7.10 12.25 1.86
CA ILE A 4 -6.56 11.70 0.61
C ILE A 4 -7.66 11.20 -0.33
N LYS A 5 -8.82 10.83 0.24
CA LYS A 5 -10.05 10.57 -0.51
C LYS A 5 -10.47 11.76 -1.35
N PHE A 6 -10.43 12.96 -0.79
CA PHE A 6 -10.82 14.19 -1.49
C PHE A 6 -9.85 14.53 -2.62
N ILE A 7 -8.54 14.34 -2.39
CA ILE A 7 -7.50 14.49 -3.42
C ILE A 7 -7.74 13.52 -4.57
N ARG A 8 -8.16 12.29 -4.27
CA ARG A 8 -8.43 11.26 -5.28
C ARG A 8 -9.72 11.50 -6.06
N GLU A 9 -10.77 11.94 -5.40
CA GLU A 9 -12.07 12.21 -6.04
C GLU A 9 -12.07 13.52 -6.83
N ASN A 10 -11.26 14.50 -6.42
CA ASN A 10 -11.22 15.82 -7.06
C ASN A 10 -9.76 16.32 -7.28
N PRO A 11 -8.91 15.57 -8.00
CA PRO A 11 -7.50 15.93 -8.18
C PRO A 11 -7.33 17.30 -8.85
N ASP A 12 -8.16 17.63 -9.84
CA ASP A 12 -8.11 18.92 -10.52
C ASP A 12 -8.50 20.10 -9.62
N LYS A 13 -9.53 19.93 -8.77
CA LYS A 13 -9.93 20.98 -7.82
C LYS A 13 -8.87 21.21 -6.76
N VAL A 14 -8.25 20.14 -6.26
CA VAL A 14 -7.14 20.27 -5.31
C VAL A 14 -5.95 20.94 -5.99
N LYS A 15 -5.66 20.63 -7.27
CA LYS A 15 -4.57 21.26 -8.04
C LYS A 15 -4.78 22.77 -8.18
N GLN A 16 -5.98 23.17 -8.58
CA GLN A 16 -6.34 24.58 -8.69
C GLN A 16 -6.34 25.26 -7.31
N GLY A 17 -6.90 24.63 -6.29
CA GLY A 17 -6.92 25.16 -4.92
C GLY A 17 -5.52 25.34 -4.33
N ALA A 18 -4.62 24.39 -4.55
CA ALA A 18 -3.22 24.46 -4.13
C ALA A 18 -2.50 25.61 -4.87
N LYS A 19 -2.65 25.69 -6.20
CA LYS A 19 -2.10 26.78 -7.01
C LYS A 19 -2.61 28.16 -6.57
N ASN A 20 -3.91 28.29 -6.30
CA ASN A 20 -4.52 29.54 -5.83
C ASN A 20 -4.04 29.94 -4.43
N LYS A 21 -3.64 28.98 -3.60
CA LYS A 21 -3.05 29.21 -2.28
C LYS A 21 -1.52 29.39 -2.32
N GLY A 22 -0.90 29.33 -3.50
CA GLY A 22 0.56 29.37 -3.64
C GLY A 22 1.28 28.14 -3.07
N VAL A 23 0.55 27.04 -2.90
CA VAL A 23 1.09 25.77 -2.39
C VAL A 23 1.39 24.87 -3.59
N ASP A 24 2.66 24.50 -3.74
CA ASP A 24 3.07 23.53 -4.75
C ASP A 24 2.92 22.12 -4.18
N ILE A 25 1.78 21.48 -4.48
CA ILE A 25 1.51 20.08 -4.11
C ILE A 25 1.52 19.24 -5.38
N ASP A 26 2.40 18.25 -5.39
CA ASP A 26 2.47 17.26 -6.46
C ASP A 26 1.40 16.16 -6.25
N ILE A 27 0.18 16.47 -6.71
CA ILE A 27 -0.96 15.54 -6.64
C ILE A 27 -0.67 14.23 -7.36
N ALA A 28 0.13 14.26 -8.42
CA ALA A 28 0.50 13.04 -9.13
C ALA A 28 1.36 12.12 -8.25
N LYS A 29 2.31 12.69 -7.50
CA LYS A 29 3.11 11.94 -6.52
C LYS A 29 2.24 11.39 -5.39
N VAL A 30 1.32 12.18 -4.85
CA VAL A 30 0.38 11.75 -3.78
C VAL A 30 -0.51 10.60 -4.25
N LEU A 31 -1.10 10.70 -5.45
CA LEU A 31 -1.92 9.64 -6.05
C LEU A 31 -1.11 8.36 -6.29
N LYS A 32 0.16 8.50 -6.72
CA LYS A 32 1.04 7.35 -6.97
C LYS A 32 1.36 6.62 -5.66
N LEU A 33 1.69 7.36 -4.60
CA LEU A 33 1.94 6.81 -3.27
C LEU A 33 0.68 6.14 -2.68
N ASP A 34 -0.50 6.77 -2.81
CA ASP A 34 -1.78 6.16 -2.41
C ASP A 34 -2.04 4.83 -3.15
N LYS A 35 -1.78 4.81 -4.45
CA LYS A 35 -1.93 3.60 -5.27
C LYS A 35 -0.99 2.49 -4.81
N GLN A 36 0.29 2.80 -4.58
CA GLN A 36 1.26 1.83 -4.06
C GLN A 36 0.86 1.32 -2.68
N LYS A 37 0.44 2.22 -1.77
CA LYS A 37 -0.07 1.84 -0.45
C LYS A 37 -1.21 0.84 -0.55
N ARG A 38 -2.21 1.10 -1.42
CA ARG A 38 -3.34 0.20 -1.63
C ARG A 38 -2.92 -1.15 -2.22
N GLU A 39 -2.05 -1.15 -3.24
CA GLU A 39 -1.55 -2.39 -3.84
C GLU A 39 -0.80 -3.26 -2.83
N LEU A 40 0.04 -2.65 -2.00
CA LEU A 40 0.76 -3.35 -0.93
C LEU A 40 -0.18 -3.88 0.15
N MET A 41 -1.20 -3.11 0.53
CA MET A 41 -2.19 -3.54 1.50
C MET A 41 -2.99 -4.75 1.00
N VAL A 42 -3.41 -4.74 -0.27
CA VAL A 42 -4.09 -5.87 -0.92
C VAL A 42 -3.18 -7.09 -1.02
N ARG A 43 -1.90 -6.92 -1.40
CA ARG A 43 -0.91 -8.00 -1.39
C ARG A 43 -0.73 -8.59 0.00
N ALA A 44 -0.61 -7.75 1.02
CA ALA A 44 -0.47 -8.18 2.41
C ALA A 44 -1.67 -9.02 2.87
N GLU A 45 -2.90 -8.61 2.53
CA GLU A 45 -4.10 -9.42 2.79
C GLU A 45 -4.12 -10.73 2.01
N GLN A 46 -3.74 -10.72 0.73
CA GLN A 46 -3.63 -11.93 -0.09
C GLN A 46 -2.64 -12.93 0.52
N ILE A 47 -1.44 -12.47 0.87
CA ILE A 47 -0.40 -13.27 1.51
C ILE A 47 -0.90 -13.89 2.81
N LYS A 48 -1.58 -13.10 3.65
CA LYS A 48 -2.15 -13.58 4.92
C LYS A 48 -3.27 -14.60 4.69
N SER A 49 -4.09 -14.41 3.65
CA SER A 49 -5.12 -15.36 3.23
C SER A 49 -4.51 -16.67 2.74
N GLU A 50 -3.45 -16.59 1.92
CA GLU A 50 -2.71 -17.76 1.44
C GLU A 50 -2.03 -18.50 2.59
N GLN A 51 -1.36 -17.82 3.52
CA GLN A 51 -0.82 -18.44 4.73
C GLN A 51 -1.91 -19.17 5.52
N ASN A 52 -3.07 -18.54 5.76
CA ASN A 52 -4.16 -19.18 6.49
C ASN A 52 -4.72 -20.41 5.76
N LYS A 53 -4.77 -20.40 4.42
CA LYS A 53 -5.17 -21.57 3.62
C LYS A 53 -4.13 -22.68 3.73
N LEU A 54 -2.85 -22.34 3.62
CA LEU A 54 -1.73 -23.26 3.76
C LEU A 54 -1.67 -23.89 5.16
N SER A 55 -1.96 -23.12 6.21
CA SER A 55 -2.01 -23.61 7.60
C SER A 55 -3.19 -24.54 7.89
N LYS A 56 -4.24 -24.54 7.05
CA LYS A 56 -5.38 -25.46 7.16
C LYS A 56 -5.21 -26.75 6.34
N GLY A 57 -4.21 -26.81 5.46
CA GLY A 57 -3.91 -27.99 4.64
C GLY A 57 -2.91 -28.93 5.31
N GLU A 58 -2.58 -30.03 4.64
CA GLU A 58 -1.48 -30.92 5.06
C GLU A 58 -0.15 -30.16 5.04
N ILE A 59 0.66 -30.34 6.07
CA ILE A 59 1.96 -29.66 6.16
C ILE A 59 3.00 -30.51 5.41
N THR A 60 3.19 -30.21 4.12
CA THR A 60 4.30 -30.72 3.30
C THR A 60 5.47 -29.74 3.29
N ASP A 61 6.67 -30.23 2.94
CA ASP A 61 7.88 -29.40 2.85
C ASP A 61 7.74 -28.26 1.84
N ASP A 62 7.03 -28.46 0.72
CA ASP A 62 6.67 -27.40 -0.24
C ASP A 62 5.85 -26.27 0.39
N ILE A 63 4.93 -26.62 1.30
CA ILE A 63 4.08 -25.65 1.99
C ILE A 63 4.88 -24.84 3.01
N LYS A 64 5.84 -25.47 3.70
CA LYS A 64 6.77 -24.75 4.58
C LYS A 64 7.63 -23.75 3.81
N ILE A 65 8.12 -24.13 2.63
CA ILE A 65 8.90 -23.24 1.76
C ILE A 65 8.05 -22.05 1.32
N LYS A 66 6.85 -22.30 0.79
CA LYS A 66 5.91 -21.23 0.38
C LYS A 66 5.51 -20.33 1.54
N ALA A 67 5.23 -20.88 2.71
CA ALA A 67 4.86 -20.09 3.88
C ALA A 67 6.00 -19.15 4.33
N LYS A 68 7.25 -19.61 4.20
CA LYS A 68 8.44 -18.82 4.51
C LYS A 68 8.65 -17.71 3.48
N ASP A 69 8.53 -18.02 2.19
CA ASP A 69 8.61 -17.03 1.10
C ASP A 69 7.52 -15.95 1.21
N LEU A 70 6.27 -16.37 1.48
CA LEU A 70 5.16 -15.47 1.75
C LEU A 70 5.45 -14.55 2.95
N LYS A 71 6.10 -15.07 4.00
CA LYS A 71 6.46 -14.26 5.17
C LYS A 71 7.53 -13.21 4.82
N ASP A 72 8.52 -13.56 4.01
CA ASP A 72 9.54 -12.62 3.51
C ASP A 72 8.91 -11.55 2.60
N GLN A 73 8.01 -11.95 1.69
CA GLN A 73 7.26 -11.01 0.84
C GLN A 73 6.36 -10.07 1.66
N PHE A 74 5.75 -10.58 2.74
CA PHE A 74 4.95 -9.79 3.66
C PHE A 74 5.80 -8.73 4.37
N GLN A 75 6.96 -9.12 4.91
CA GLN A 75 7.88 -8.18 5.57
C GLN A 75 8.41 -7.11 4.62
N LYS A 76 8.73 -7.48 3.37
CA LYS A 76 9.09 -6.49 2.34
C LYS A 76 7.94 -5.52 2.06
N SER A 77 6.73 -6.04 1.91
CA SER A 77 5.55 -5.19 1.63
C SER A 77 5.22 -4.26 2.80
N GLU A 78 5.41 -4.71 4.04
CA GLU A 78 5.30 -3.87 5.24
C GLU A 78 6.39 -2.78 5.29
N ALA A 79 7.63 -3.12 4.95
CA ALA A 79 8.72 -2.16 4.92
C ALA A 79 8.47 -1.05 3.87
N GLU A 80 8.06 -1.44 2.66
CA GLU A 80 7.68 -0.49 1.60
C GLU A 80 6.47 0.35 2.01
N LEU A 81 5.47 -0.25 2.67
CA LEU A 81 4.31 0.49 3.21
C LEU A 81 4.75 1.54 4.22
N LYS A 82 5.65 1.18 5.13
CA LYS A 82 6.15 2.07 6.16
C LYS A 82 6.96 3.23 5.57
N GLU A 83 7.81 2.97 4.59
CA GLU A 83 8.50 4.03 3.84
C GLU A 83 7.52 4.96 3.12
N ILE A 84 6.47 4.41 2.50
CA ILE A 84 5.44 5.21 1.82
C ILE A 84 4.68 6.05 2.84
N GLU A 85 4.32 5.51 4.00
CA GLU A 85 3.65 6.26 5.06
C GLU A 85 4.54 7.35 5.67
N GLU A 86 5.83 7.09 5.86
CA GLU A 86 6.79 8.13 6.30
C GLU A 86 6.97 9.23 5.26
N ASN A 87 6.91 8.92 3.96
CA ASN A 87 6.95 9.92 2.90
C ASN A 87 5.64 10.72 2.76
N LEU A 88 4.53 10.25 3.35
CA LEU A 88 3.22 10.88 3.26
C LEU A 88 2.85 11.75 4.46
N ASN A 89 3.59 11.64 5.57
CA ASN A 89 3.42 12.39 6.82
C ASN A 89 4.21 13.70 6.81
#